data_AF-A0A927YKS1-F1
#
_entry.id   AF-A0A927YKS1-F1
#
_cell.length_a   1.000
_cell.length_b   1.000
_cell.length_c   1.000
_cell.angle_alpha   90.00
_cell.angle_beta   90.00
_cell.angle_gamma   90.00
#
_symmetry.space_group_name_H-M   'P 1'
#
loop_
_entity.id
_entity.type
_entity.pdbx_description
1 polymer ?
#
loop_
_entity_poly.entity_id
_entity_poly.type
_entity_poly.pdbx_seq_one_letter_code
_entity_poly.pdbx_strand_id
1 'polypeptide(L)'
;MKKLVSRLTKNCKSKEEKCEKLHAWITKNIAYDYAALGNGKKEWEAADPELVFQRKRGICSGYARLARILYRLAKIPCANVIGYGAGSGEMPLSHNYYAPMPEVFGADHVSMWIE
;
A
#
# COMPACT_ATOMS: atom_id res chain seq x y z
N MET A 1 -12.23 -3.67 4.57
CA MET A 1 -10.93 -4.33 4.85
C MET A 1 -10.83 -5.08 6.20
N LYS A 2 -11.23 -4.52 7.35
CA LYS A 2 -11.12 -5.17 8.69
C LYS A 2 -11.64 -6.62 8.76
N LYS A 3 -12.85 -6.87 8.24
CA LYS A 3 -13.45 -8.22 8.19
C LYS A 3 -12.61 -9.22 7.39
N LEU A 4 -12.03 -8.77 6.27
CA LEU A 4 -11.15 -9.60 5.44
C LEU A 4 -9.91 -10.00 6.22
N VAL A 5 -9.23 -9.03 6.85
CA VAL A 5 -8.01 -9.27 7.63
C VAL A 5 -8.30 -10.27 8.74
N SER A 6 -9.32 -10.02 9.56
CA SER A 6 -9.71 -10.93 10.66
C SER A 6 -9.95 -12.37 10.17
N ARG A 7 -10.62 -12.54 9.03
CA ARG A 7 -10.86 -13.86 8.43
C ARG A 7 -9.56 -14.54 7.96
N LEU A 8 -8.71 -13.82 7.24
CA LEU A 8 -7.48 -14.38 6.66
C LEU A 8 -6.42 -14.71 7.71
N THR A 9 -6.39 -13.96 8.81
CA THR A 9 -5.36 -14.10 9.85
C THR A 9 -5.83 -14.89 11.07
N LYS A 10 -7.06 -15.44 11.07
CA LYS A 10 -7.69 -16.05 12.26
C LYS A 10 -6.83 -17.14 12.91
N ASN A 11 -6.17 -17.97 12.09
CA ASN A 11 -5.39 -19.12 12.55
C ASN A 11 -3.88 -18.90 12.47
N CYS A 12 -3.43 -17.68 12.13
CA CYS A 12 -2.02 -17.36 12.04
C CYS A 12 -1.43 -17.17 13.44
N LYS A 13 -0.33 -17.86 13.72
CA LYS A 13 0.36 -17.86 15.02
C LYS A 13 1.46 -16.80 15.08
N SER A 14 2.03 -16.41 13.94
CA SER A 14 3.13 -15.45 13.84
C SER A 14 2.76 -14.23 13.01
N LYS A 15 3.61 -13.18 13.03
CA LYS A 15 3.42 -12.01 12.17
C LYS A 15 3.75 -12.36 10.71
N GLU A 16 4.72 -13.24 10.52
CA GLU A 16 5.19 -13.75 9.25
C GLU A 16 4.06 -14.48 8.51
N GLU A 17 3.37 -15.41 9.19
CA GLU A 17 2.21 -16.12 8.61
C GLU A 17 1.09 -15.15 8.20
N LYS A 18 0.85 -14.11 9.00
CA LYS A 18 -0.15 -13.07 8.67
C LYS A 18 0.27 -12.30 7.42
N CYS A 19 1.54 -11.89 7.35
CA CYS A 19 2.10 -11.22 6.18
C CYS A 19 1.93 -12.08 4.93
N GLU A 20 2.30 -13.37 5.00
CA GLU A 20 2.17 -14.31 3.89
C GLU A 20 0.72 -14.46 3.41
N LYS A 21 -0.24 -14.67 4.32
CA LYS A 21 -1.66 -14.82 3.94
C LYS A 21 -2.24 -13.56 3.30
N LEU A 22 -1.89 -12.40 3.84
CA LEU A 22 -2.37 -11.12 3.32
C LEU A 22 -1.69 -10.77 1.99
N HIS A 23 -0.39 -11.00 1.86
CA HIS A 23 0.35 -10.86 0.62
C HIS A 23 -0.23 -11.77 -0.48
N ALA A 24 -0.41 -13.06 -0.18
CA ALA A 24 -0.99 -14.03 -1.10
C ALA A 24 -2.41 -13.63 -1.54
N TRP A 25 -3.21 -13.05 -0.64
CA TRP A 25 -4.51 -12.52 -1.01
C TRP A 25 -4.36 -11.32 -1.97
N ILE A 26 -3.47 -10.37 -1.70
CA ILE A 26 -3.26 -9.21 -2.57
C ILE A 26 -2.82 -9.66 -3.97
N THR A 27 -1.78 -10.49 -4.08
CA THR A 27 -1.24 -10.91 -5.38
C THR A 27 -2.22 -11.76 -6.18
N LYS A 28 -3.11 -12.50 -5.52
CA LYS A 28 -4.17 -13.28 -6.19
C LYS A 28 -5.38 -12.43 -6.61
N ASN A 29 -5.70 -11.37 -5.89
CA ASN A 29 -6.98 -10.65 -6.04
C ASN A 29 -6.86 -9.26 -6.63
N ILE A 30 -5.65 -8.70 -6.75
CA ILE A 30 -5.43 -7.37 -7.33
C ILE A 30 -4.66 -7.55 -8.63
N ALA A 31 -5.20 -7.01 -9.73
CA ALA A 31 -4.55 -6.97 -11.03
C ALA A 31 -3.72 -5.69 -11.20
N TYR A 32 -2.61 -5.77 -11.92
CA TYR A 32 -1.79 -4.59 -12.20
C TYR A 32 -2.44 -3.74 -13.29
N ASP A 33 -2.49 -2.43 -13.09
CA ASP A 33 -3.08 -1.46 -14.03
C ASP A 33 -2.01 -0.75 -14.87
N TYR A 34 -1.50 -1.43 -15.88
CA TYR A 34 -0.53 -0.84 -16.81
C TYR A 34 -1.11 0.36 -17.58
N ALA A 35 -2.42 0.42 -17.80
CA ALA A 35 -3.05 1.51 -18.54
C ALA A 35 -3.22 2.80 -17.71
N ALA A 36 -3.18 2.67 -16.38
CA ALA A 36 -3.19 3.80 -15.47
C ALA A 36 -1.81 4.44 -15.28
N LEU A 37 -0.72 3.71 -15.53
CA LEU A 37 0.64 4.19 -15.32
C LEU A 37 0.95 5.39 -16.25
N GLY A 38 1.38 6.53 -15.67
CA GLY A 38 1.62 7.76 -16.41
C GLY A 38 0.36 8.49 -16.86
N ASN A 39 -0.83 8.01 -16.47
CA ASN A 39 -2.11 8.58 -16.86
C ASN A 39 -2.75 9.36 -15.70
N GLY A 40 -2.10 10.46 -15.29
CA GLY A 40 -2.56 11.47 -14.32
C GLY A 40 -3.70 11.04 -13.39
N LYS A 41 -4.96 11.30 -13.78
CA LYS A 41 -6.15 10.96 -12.96
C LYS A 41 -6.31 9.45 -12.73
N LYS A 42 -6.11 8.62 -13.75
CA LYS A 42 -6.20 7.16 -13.61
C LYS A 42 -5.08 6.63 -12.72
N GLU A 43 -3.89 7.21 -12.82
CA GLU A 43 -2.75 6.88 -11.97
C GLU A 43 -3.07 7.12 -10.50
N TRP A 44 -3.66 8.28 -10.19
CA TRP A 44 -4.15 8.60 -8.85
C TRP A 44 -5.15 7.57 -8.33
N GLU A 45 -6.19 7.26 -9.12
CA GLU A 45 -7.21 6.29 -8.71
C GLU A 45 -6.64 4.88 -8.52
N ALA A 46 -5.67 4.49 -9.34
CA ALA A 46 -4.94 3.22 -9.22
C ALA A 46 -3.94 3.19 -8.05
N ALA A 47 -3.65 4.34 -7.44
CA ALA A 47 -2.79 4.50 -6.27
C ALA A 47 -3.57 4.61 -4.95
N ASP A 48 -4.88 4.83 -5.00
CA ASP A 48 -5.74 4.92 -3.81
C ASP A 48 -6.07 3.51 -3.27
N PRO A 49 -5.74 3.19 -2.01
CA PRO A 49 -5.89 1.83 -1.51
C PRO A 49 -7.35 1.37 -1.37
N GLU A 50 -8.30 2.29 -1.15
CA GLU A 50 -9.72 1.94 -1.06
C GLU A 50 -10.27 1.65 -2.46
N LEU A 51 -9.94 2.48 -3.46
CA LEU A 51 -10.31 2.22 -4.85
C LEU A 51 -9.67 0.93 -5.38
N VAL A 52 -8.40 0.67 -5.06
CA VAL A 52 -7.71 -0.58 -5.42
C VAL A 52 -8.40 -1.77 -4.79
N PHE A 53 -8.78 -1.68 -3.52
CA PHE A 53 -9.50 -2.74 -2.82
C PHE A 53 -10.88 -3.01 -3.42
N GLN A 54 -11.61 -1.96 -3.83
CA GLN A 54 -12.93 -2.07 -4.43
C GLN A 54 -12.87 -2.61 -5.87
N ARG A 55 -12.00 -2.03 -6.70
CA ARG A 55 -11.87 -2.32 -8.14
C ARG A 55 -11.02 -3.55 -8.45
N LYS A 56 -10.29 -4.07 -7.47
CA LYS A 56 -9.38 -5.22 -7.62
C LYS A 56 -8.28 -4.97 -8.64
N ARG A 57 -7.85 -3.72 -8.78
CA ARG A 57 -6.86 -3.28 -9.77
C ARG A 57 -6.12 -2.03 -9.28
N GLY A 58 -4.80 -1.97 -9.49
CA GLY A 58 -3.97 -0.85 -9.04
C GLY A 58 -2.56 -0.85 -9.63
N ILE A 59 -1.77 0.16 -9.29
CA ILE A 59 -0.34 0.28 -9.64
C ILE A 59 0.55 0.10 -8.39
N CYS A 60 1.88 0.11 -8.56
CA CYS A 60 2.86 -0.15 -7.49
C CYS A 60 2.54 0.56 -6.15
N SER A 61 2.21 1.85 -6.17
CA SER A 61 1.84 2.62 -4.98
C SER A 61 0.52 2.16 -4.36
N GLY A 62 -0.48 1.81 -5.18
CA GLY A 62 -1.75 1.25 -4.74
C GLY A 62 -1.62 -0.10 -4.05
N TYR A 63 -0.79 -1.00 -4.60
CA TYR A 63 -0.45 -2.27 -3.95
C TYR A 63 0.22 -2.03 -2.59
N ALA A 64 1.25 -1.18 -2.55
CA ALA A 64 2.01 -0.92 -1.34
C ALA A 64 1.13 -0.30 -0.24
N ARG A 65 0.28 0.68 -0.59
CA ARG A 65 -0.63 1.35 0.36
C ARG A 65 -1.72 0.40 0.86
N LEU A 66 -2.28 -0.44 -0.02
CA LEU A 66 -3.25 -1.46 0.38
C LEU A 66 -2.60 -2.45 1.36
N ALA A 67 -1.40 -2.95 1.04
CA ALA A 67 -0.65 -3.85 1.91
C ALA A 67 -0.40 -3.22 3.28
N ARG A 68 0.05 -1.95 3.34
CA ARG A 68 0.23 -1.22 4.61
C ARG A 68 -1.03 -1.20 5.45
N ILE A 69 -2.19 -0.91 4.87
CA ILE A 69 -3.46 -0.90 5.60
C ILE A 69 -3.80 -2.31 6.11
N LEU A 70 -3.70 -3.34 5.28
CA LEU A 70 -4.00 -4.71 5.69
C LEU A 70 -3.08 -5.19 6.81
N TYR A 71 -1.78 -4.90 6.74
CA TYR A 71 -0.80 -5.25 7.76
C TYR A 71 -1.02 -4.49 9.07
N ARG A 72 -1.28 -3.18 9.02
CA ARG A 72 -1.59 -2.38 10.23
C ARG A 72 -2.88 -2.88 10.89
N LEU A 73 -3.91 -3.23 10.11
CA LEU A 73 -5.13 -3.85 10.61
C LEU A 73 -4.88 -5.22 11.27
N ALA A 74 -3.85 -5.96 10.83
CA ALA A 74 -3.40 -7.21 11.42
C ALA A 74 -2.45 -7.03 12.64
N LYS A 75 -2.27 -5.78 13.09
CA LYS A 75 -1.36 -5.38 14.17
C LYS A 75 0.12 -5.62 13.86
N ILE A 76 0.50 -5.43 12.59
CA ILE A 76 1.88 -5.52 12.11
C ILE A 76 2.33 -4.10 11.74
N PRO A 77 3.39 -3.57 12.37
CA PRO A 77 3.98 -2.30 11.97
C PRO A 77 4.41 -2.35 10.50
N CYS A 78 4.02 -1.35 9.72
CA CYS A 78 4.34 -1.29 8.30
C CYS A 78 4.35 0.16 7.82
N ALA A 79 5.36 0.51 7.04
CA ALA A 79 5.52 1.79 6.36
C ALA A 79 5.63 1.58 4.85
N ASN A 80 5.28 2.60 4.07
CA ASN A 80 5.56 2.61 2.65
C ASN A 80 6.88 3.33 2.39
N VAL A 81 7.66 2.80 1.44
CA VAL A 81 8.91 3.40 0.97
C VAL A 81 8.75 3.69 -0.52
N ILE A 82 9.30 4.82 -0.96
CA ILE A 82 9.32 5.23 -2.37
C ILE A 82 10.73 5.03 -2.91
N GLY A 83 10.82 4.51 -4.12
CA GLY A 83 12.07 4.29 -4.82
C GLY A 83 11.84 3.90 -6.27
N TYR A 84 12.92 3.58 -6.96
CA TYR A 84 12.92 3.18 -8.37
C TYR A 84 13.01 1.65 -8.48
N GLY A 85 12.33 1.09 -9.47
CA GLY A 85 12.45 -0.33 -9.80
C GLY A 85 13.83 -0.63 -10.41
N ALA A 86 14.28 -1.87 -10.28
CA ALA A 86 15.52 -2.29 -10.94
C ALA A 86 15.40 -2.04 -12.46
N GLY A 87 16.36 -1.29 -13.02
CA GLY A 87 16.38 -0.92 -14.44
C GLY A 87 15.55 0.30 -14.83
N SER A 88 14.89 1.01 -13.90
CA SER A 88 14.11 2.22 -14.20
C SER A 88 14.91 3.55 -14.11
N GLY A 89 16.24 3.49 -14.02
CA GLY A 89 17.14 4.65 -13.90
C GLY A 89 17.69 4.90 -12.49
N GLU A 90 18.75 5.70 -12.39
CA GLU A 90 19.40 6.08 -11.14
C GLU A 90 18.68 7.26 -10.45
N MET A 91 18.77 7.34 -9.11
CA MET A 91 18.42 8.57 -8.40
C MET A 91 19.37 9.69 -8.81
N PRO A 92 18.90 10.83 -9.34
CA PRO A 92 19.69 12.04 -9.20
C PRO A 92 19.75 12.34 -7.70
N LEU A 93 20.95 12.28 -7.13
CA LEU A 93 21.26 12.66 -5.75
C LEU A 93 20.90 14.15 -5.54
N SER A 94 19.61 14.46 -5.38
CA SER A 94 19.16 15.80 -5.04
C SER A 94 18.16 15.71 -3.90
N HIS A 95 18.49 16.44 -2.85
CA HIS A 95 17.88 16.44 -1.51
C HIS A 95 16.41 16.91 -1.46
N ASN A 96 15.68 16.98 -2.59
CA ASN A 96 14.40 17.70 -2.70
C ASN A 96 13.24 16.88 -3.28
N TYR A 97 13.21 15.57 -3.07
CA TYR A 97 12.05 14.72 -3.47
C TYR A 97 11.04 14.46 -2.34
N TYR A 98 10.94 15.38 -1.37
CA TYR A 98 9.71 15.55 -0.60
C TYR A 98 8.84 16.59 -1.32
N ALA A 99 8.28 16.24 -2.47
CA ALA A 99 7.06 16.92 -2.91
C ALA A 99 5.99 16.57 -1.85
N PRO A 100 5.41 17.55 -1.14
CA PRO A 100 4.35 17.26 -0.20
C PRO A 100 3.25 16.53 -0.97
N MET A 101 2.90 15.34 -0.51
CA MET A 101 1.70 14.66 -0.95
C MET A 101 0.54 15.67 -0.85
N PRO A 102 -0.29 15.85 -1.90
CA PRO A 102 -1.39 16.81 -1.83
C PRO A 102 -2.23 16.51 -0.58
N GLU A 103 -2.65 17.56 0.13
CA GLU A 103 -3.30 17.53 1.46
C GLU A 103 -4.52 16.59 1.57
N VAL A 104 -5.00 16.05 0.45
CA VAL A 104 -5.98 14.96 0.35
C VAL A 104 -5.46 13.62 0.91
N PHE A 105 -4.15 13.41 1.00
CA PHE A 105 -3.57 12.37 1.84
C PHE A 105 -3.47 12.89 3.28
N GLY A 106 -4.64 13.11 3.87
CA GLY A 106 -4.80 13.58 5.23
C GLY A 106 -3.85 12.83 6.17
N ALA A 107 -3.12 13.62 6.94
CA ALA A 107 -2.20 13.23 7.98
C ALA A 107 -2.43 11.81 8.53
N ASP A 108 -1.43 10.95 8.38
CA ASP A 108 -1.13 9.98 9.42
C ASP A 108 -0.69 10.80 10.67
N HIS A 109 -1.63 11.52 11.30
CA HIS A 109 -1.53 11.90 12.71
C HIS A 109 -1.60 10.59 13.49
N VAL A 110 -0.46 9.92 13.54
CA VAL A 110 -0.15 9.00 14.61
C VAL A 110 0.00 9.89 15.83
N SER A 111 -1.12 10.13 16.52
CA SER A 111 -1.03 10.43 17.94
C SER A 111 -0.44 9.18 18.59
N MET A 112 0.88 9.20 18.79
CA MET A 112 1.52 8.47 19.86
C MET A 112 0.81 8.87 21.15
N TRP A 113 -0.18 8.10 21.57
CA TRP A 113 -0.55 8.02 22.96
C TRP A 113 -0.07 6.68 23.46
N ILE A 114 1.08 6.75 24.13
CA ILE A 114 1.42 5.83 25.21
C ILE A 114 0.41 6.14 26.31
N GLU A 115 -0.47 5.19 26.60
CA GLU A 115 -0.95 4.89 27.95
C GLU A 115 -0.92 3.36 28.11
#